data_AF-A0AB35NEZ1-F1
#
_entry.id   AF-A0AB35NEZ1-F1
#
_cell.length_a   1.000
_cell.length_b   1.000
_cell.length_c   1.000
_cell.angle_alpha   90.00
_cell.angle_beta   90.00
_cell.angle_gamma   90.00
#
_symmetry.space_group_name_H-M   'P 1'
#
loop_
_entity.id
_entity.type
_entity.pdbx_description
1 polymer ?
#
loop_
_entity_poly.entity_id
_entity_poly.type
_entity_poly.pdbx_seq_one_letter_code
_entity_poly.pdbx_strand_id
1 'polypeptide(L)'
;MSQYTDVKRICDDLESTGKTVSLDYVLSKVSDAQATVIAHYKKWRYEQAQQRQLEQAPILSDDFMQAFLRETERQGAQQTAQLQKQLAEALQGEVVAVEHLQQAQQQWQQLEQRKTALEQTLHSQQQKLTTQAEHFASLQQERTALQQQLGQLEQQLSKATEQLTASQAAVAAANAQASEHATALASKQAQLNDTEQQLSELQQQYQQQQQLIAQLEEKQAAQQQLAEQLSTAQTQLEVLETTLQQTKSAQQDTEQALSAAQNAVAQYQQEQQHFSELQAEYDALQQRLTEQQRQHFEMKKQIHQQLAEYSEQCAELSSERDTLLSQIRRQKTTAEPSALADSIQLQQELKQLQQQHQDLLQQLAMPQHSAAEQATATENLQLQQELQQLQQQHQDLLQQLASPQHSATEQATQSEQLSALTAERDEALAINAAQADQLHNVQHELAELKALLQPNNPEQCDNVEQLRAHLALLKHQNSITSQHQAEQRETIKQLREELAQQREAVQQIQLERFQFNKQKVQFEEQVNFVKSNSAATIERLTRYREQAQERIAQLERKLQECGC
;
A
#
# COMPACT_ATOMS: atom_id res chain seq x y z
N MET A 1 180.72 1.78 75.74
CA MET A 1 179.97 1.70 77.01
C MET A 1 180.18 2.99 77.82
N SER A 2 179.85 4.13 77.24
CA SER A 2 179.85 5.44 77.89
C SER A 2 178.80 5.45 78.98
N GLN A 3 179.15 5.94 80.18
CA GLN A 3 178.25 5.88 81.32
C GLN A 3 177.34 7.12 81.36
N TYR A 4 176.27 7.05 82.15
CA TYR A 4 175.31 8.15 82.29
C TYR A 4 176.00 9.48 82.65
N THR A 5 177.05 9.42 83.46
CA THR A 5 177.92 10.56 83.84
C THR A 5 178.55 11.27 82.66
N ASP A 6 178.96 10.57 81.60
CA ASP A 6 179.66 11.19 80.47
C ASP A 6 178.68 11.97 79.60
N VAL A 7 177.52 11.36 79.31
CA VAL A 7 176.40 12.01 78.61
C VAL A 7 175.87 13.20 79.42
N LYS A 8 175.70 13.03 80.74
CA LYS A 8 175.26 14.11 81.64
C LYS A 8 176.24 15.28 81.64
N ARG A 9 177.54 15.02 81.80
CA ARG A 9 178.59 16.07 81.79
C ARG A 9 178.60 16.88 80.50
N ILE A 10 178.45 16.23 79.34
CA ILE A 10 178.35 16.93 78.04
C ILE A 10 177.10 17.83 77.99
N CYS A 11 175.98 17.41 78.57
CA CYS A 11 174.77 18.23 78.63
C CYS A 11 174.90 19.39 79.62
N ASP A 12 175.48 19.14 80.80
CA ASP A 12 175.70 20.14 81.86
C ASP A 12 176.73 21.21 81.42
N ASP A 13 177.81 20.84 80.71
CA ASP A 13 178.76 21.78 80.09
C ASP A 13 178.11 22.64 78.99
N LEU A 14 177.17 22.08 78.21
CA LEU A 14 176.45 22.84 77.18
C LEU A 14 175.46 23.83 77.77
N GLU A 15 174.69 23.43 78.79
CA GLU A 15 173.73 24.31 79.47
C GLU A 15 174.45 25.41 80.25
N SER A 16 175.54 25.10 80.97
CA SER A 16 176.36 26.11 81.67
C SER A 16 177.15 27.04 80.74
N THR A 17 177.47 26.61 79.51
CA THR A 17 178.00 27.52 78.46
C THR A 17 176.91 28.21 77.63
N GLY A 18 175.64 28.12 78.05
CA GLY A 18 174.51 28.84 77.45
C GLY A 18 174.11 28.36 76.04
N LYS A 19 174.56 27.18 75.61
CA LYS A 19 174.25 26.60 74.30
C LYS A 19 173.10 25.62 74.40
N THR A 20 172.18 25.67 73.44
CA THR A 20 171.01 24.79 73.41
C THR A 20 171.44 23.32 73.30
N VAL A 21 171.21 22.54 74.35
CA VAL A 21 171.52 21.10 74.38
C VAL A 21 170.62 20.36 73.38
N SER A 22 171.16 20.03 72.21
CA SER A 22 170.50 19.27 71.16
C SER A 22 170.96 17.81 71.17
N LEU A 23 170.02 16.89 70.92
CA LEU A 23 170.29 15.45 70.93
C LEU A 23 171.34 15.07 69.89
N ASP A 24 171.30 15.67 68.70
CA ASP A 24 172.24 15.38 67.61
C ASP A 24 173.68 15.78 67.95
N TYR A 25 173.87 16.89 68.70
CA TYR A 25 175.20 17.27 69.16
C TYR A 25 175.74 16.28 70.20
N VAL A 26 174.91 15.84 71.14
CA VAL A 26 175.28 14.82 72.14
C VAL A 26 175.63 13.49 71.45
N LEU A 27 174.83 13.06 70.46
CA LEU A 27 175.12 11.89 69.63
C LEU A 27 176.41 12.05 68.82
N SER A 28 176.75 13.25 68.34
CA SER A 28 178.00 13.52 67.62
C SER A 28 179.27 13.44 68.50
N LYS A 29 179.13 13.40 69.83
CA LYS A 29 180.23 13.41 70.79
C LYS A 29 180.40 12.09 71.56
N VAL A 30 179.49 11.14 71.42
CA VAL A 30 179.47 9.89 72.20
C VAL A 30 179.34 8.68 71.27
N SER A 31 180.45 7.95 71.08
CA SER A 31 180.61 6.87 70.09
C SER A 31 179.87 5.55 70.40
N ASP A 32 178.82 5.59 71.23
CA ASP A 32 178.07 4.42 71.69
C ASP A 32 176.74 4.24 70.97
N ALA A 33 176.11 3.08 71.17
CA ALA A 33 174.81 2.76 70.58
C ALA A 33 173.77 3.87 70.86
N GLN A 34 173.20 4.44 69.79
CA GLN A 34 172.35 5.64 69.87
C GLN A 34 171.18 5.47 70.87
N ALA A 35 170.58 4.28 70.96
CA ALA A 35 169.51 3.99 71.91
C ALA A 35 169.91 4.24 73.38
N THR A 36 171.14 3.90 73.76
CA THR A 36 171.68 4.12 75.11
C THR A 36 171.94 5.60 75.37
N VAL A 37 172.50 6.32 74.39
CA VAL A 37 172.73 7.78 74.49
C VAL A 37 171.40 8.54 74.54
N ILE A 38 170.39 8.12 73.77
CA ILE A 38 169.02 8.65 73.82
C ILE A 38 168.36 8.37 75.17
N ALA A 39 168.53 7.16 75.74
CA ALA A 39 168.01 6.84 77.07
C ALA A 39 168.66 7.69 78.16
N HIS A 40 169.97 7.92 78.08
CA HIS A 40 170.70 8.80 78.99
C HIS A 40 170.31 10.29 78.81
N TYR A 41 170.19 10.79 77.58
CA TYR A 41 169.71 12.15 77.34
C TYR A 41 168.25 12.35 77.79
N LYS A 42 167.38 11.34 77.63
CA LYS A 42 166.02 11.36 78.20
C LYS A 42 166.03 11.38 79.72
N LYS A 43 166.92 10.62 80.38
CA LYS A 43 167.09 10.66 81.84
C LYS A 43 167.60 12.01 82.32
N TRP A 44 168.56 12.61 81.61
CA TRP A 44 169.04 13.97 81.91
C TRP A 44 167.94 15.02 81.72
N ARG A 45 167.19 14.98 80.61
CA ARG A 45 166.01 15.83 80.38
C ARG A 45 164.96 15.68 81.49
N TYR A 46 164.77 14.48 82.02
CA TYR A 46 163.85 14.22 83.13
C TYR A 46 164.38 14.77 84.46
N GLU A 47 165.67 14.58 84.77
CA GLU A 47 166.33 15.18 85.94
C GLU A 47 166.25 16.72 85.88
N GLN A 48 166.56 17.36 84.74
CA GLN A 48 166.39 18.81 84.54
C GLN A 48 164.92 19.25 84.71
N ALA A 49 163.96 18.53 84.13
CA ALA A 49 162.54 18.85 84.29
C ALA A 49 162.09 18.75 85.76
N GLN A 50 162.54 17.72 86.49
CA GLN A 50 162.21 17.52 87.89
C GLN A 50 162.90 18.55 88.80
N GLN A 51 164.11 18.97 88.47
CA GLN A 51 164.85 20.01 89.19
C GLN A 51 164.20 21.39 88.98
N ARG A 52 163.79 21.73 87.75
CA ARG A 52 162.98 22.94 87.47
C ARG A 52 161.60 22.90 88.12
N GLN A 53 160.97 21.73 88.28
CA GLN A 53 159.71 21.59 89.02
C GLN A 53 159.85 21.82 90.54
N LEU A 54 161.04 21.64 91.10
CA LEU A 54 161.33 21.99 92.50
C LEU A 54 161.66 23.48 92.68
N GLU A 55 162.18 24.14 91.65
CA GLU A 55 162.49 25.58 91.65
C GLU A 55 161.32 26.47 91.16
N GLN A 56 160.25 25.88 90.61
CA GLN A 56 159.07 26.59 90.12
C GLN A 56 157.78 26.18 90.86
N ALA A 57 157.57 26.78 92.03
CA ALA A 57 156.23 26.91 92.58
C ALA A 57 155.32 27.66 91.58
N PRO A 58 154.02 27.29 91.43
CA PRO A 58 153.16 27.87 90.41
C PRO A 58 152.95 29.37 90.61
N ILE A 59 153.27 30.16 89.58
CA ILE A 59 153.26 31.64 89.60
C ILE A 59 151.84 32.23 89.38
N LEU A 60 150.86 31.40 89.01
CA LEU A 60 149.45 31.80 89.01
C LEU A 60 148.90 31.79 90.44
N SER A 61 148.28 32.89 90.86
CA SER A 61 147.63 32.96 92.17
C SER A 61 146.45 31.99 92.25
N ASP A 62 146.21 31.44 93.44
CA ASP A 62 145.00 30.65 93.72
C ASP A 62 143.72 31.46 93.43
N ASP A 63 143.76 32.77 93.68
CA ASP A 63 142.71 33.73 93.34
C ASP A 63 142.42 33.79 91.82
N PHE A 64 143.44 33.70 90.95
CA PHE A 64 143.22 33.59 89.50
C PHE A 64 142.59 32.25 89.11
N MET A 65 143.00 31.14 89.73
CA MET A 65 142.39 29.84 89.48
C MET A 65 140.92 29.80 89.95
N GLN A 66 140.61 30.36 91.12
CA GLN A 66 139.24 30.49 91.60
C GLN A 66 138.40 31.44 90.73
N ALA A 67 138.97 32.55 90.25
CA ALA A 67 138.30 33.46 89.33
C ALA A 67 138.00 32.81 87.97
N PHE A 68 138.96 32.06 87.41
CA PHE A 68 138.78 31.32 86.17
C PHE A 68 137.72 30.21 86.32
N LEU A 69 137.77 29.44 87.41
CA LEU A 69 136.74 28.42 87.69
C LEU A 69 135.34 29.06 87.78
N ARG A 70 135.17 30.12 88.57
CA ARG A 70 133.90 30.88 88.66
C ARG A 70 133.42 31.40 87.30
N GLU A 71 134.33 31.85 86.43
CA GLU A 71 133.97 32.32 85.09
C GLU A 71 133.58 31.16 84.17
N THR A 72 134.24 30.00 84.24
CA THR A 72 133.82 28.81 83.49
C THR A 72 132.49 28.24 83.99
N GLU A 73 132.23 28.26 85.30
CA GLU A 73 130.94 27.93 85.89
C GLU A 73 129.86 28.93 85.43
N ARG A 74 130.16 30.23 85.40
CA ARG A 74 129.25 31.28 84.92
C ARG A 74 128.90 31.10 83.44
N GLN A 75 129.89 30.82 82.59
CA GLN A 75 129.67 30.58 81.16
C GLN A 75 128.92 29.26 80.91
N GLY A 76 129.26 28.19 81.64
CA GLY A 76 128.54 26.92 81.59
C GLY A 76 127.08 27.06 82.04
N ALA A 77 126.83 27.82 83.10
CA ALA A 77 125.47 28.14 83.57
C ALA A 77 124.71 29.01 82.55
N GLN A 78 125.34 29.99 81.91
CA GLN A 78 124.73 30.79 80.85
C GLN A 78 124.35 29.95 79.62
N GLN A 79 125.26 29.09 79.14
CA GLN A 79 124.97 28.15 78.04
C GLN A 79 123.86 27.16 78.40
N THR A 80 123.89 26.62 79.62
CA THR A 80 122.84 25.72 80.13
C THR A 80 121.49 26.42 80.21
N ALA A 81 121.43 27.65 80.72
CA ALA A 81 120.21 28.44 80.78
C ALA A 81 119.68 28.83 79.39
N GLN A 82 120.57 29.10 78.42
CA GLN A 82 120.19 29.35 77.03
C GLN A 82 119.59 28.10 76.38
N LEU A 83 120.21 26.92 76.56
CA LEU A 83 119.69 25.65 76.05
C LEU A 83 118.38 25.25 76.74
N GLN A 84 118.25 25.46 78.05
CA GLN A 84 117.00 25.25 78.78
C GLN A 84 115.88 26.18 78.29
N LYS A 85 116.19 27.45 78.00
CA LYS A 85 115.24 28.38 77.39
C LYS A 85 114.82 27.91 76.00
N GLN A 86 115.75 27.54 75.13
CA GLN A 86 115.45 27.03 73.79
C GLN A 86 114.62 25.73 73.83
N LEU A 87 114.89 24.84 74.79
CA LEU A 87 114.10 23.64 75.01
C LEU A 87 112.67 23.97 75.50
N ALA A 88 112.51 24.95 76.39
CA ALA A 88 111.19 25.41 76.84
C ALA A 88 110.38 26.08 75.71
N GLU A 89 111.03 26.91 74.89
CA GLU A 89 110.42 27.54 73.70
C GLU A 89 110.03 26.48 72.65
N ALA A 90 110.86 25.45 72.45
CA ALA A 90 110.55 24.32 71.56
C ALA A 90 109.37 23.48 72.07
N LEU A 91 109.37 23.08 73.34
CA LEU A 91 108.27 22.31 73.96
C LEU A 91 106.95 23.09 73.96
N GLN A 92 106.99 24.41 74.20
CA GLN A 92 105.81 25.27 74.07
C GLN A 92 105.32 25.34 72.61
N GLY A 93 106.23 25.39 71.64
CA GLY A 93 105.92 25.30 70.21
C GLY A 93 105.28 23.96 69.82
N GLU A 94 105.77 22.85 70.35
CA GLU A 94 105.18 21.51 70.14
C GLU A 94 103.77 21.41 70.72
N VAL A 95 103.53 21.92 71.93
CA VAL A 95 102.18 21.94 72.54
C VAL A 95 101.20 22.73 71.66
N VAL A 96 101.56 23.94 71.23
CA VAL A 96 100.71 24.76 70.34
C VAL A 96 100.50 24.09 68.97
N ALA A 97 101.51 23.41 68.42
CA ALA A 97 101.38 22.66 67.18
C ALA A 97 100.42 21.46 67.33
N VAL A 98 100.46 20.75 68.46
CA VAL A 98 99.54 19.65 68.78
C VAL A 98 98.11 20.16 68.97
N GLU A 99 97.91 21.28 69.68
CA GLU A 99 96.60 21.94 69.82
C GLU A 99 96.03 22.36 68.47
N HIS A 100 96.84 22.98 67.60
CA HIS A 100 96.44 23.35 66.24
C HIS A 100 96.09 22.13 65.38
N LEU A 101 96.86 21.03 65.48
CA LEU A 101 96.57 19.78 64.76
C LEU A 101 95.27 19.13 65.26
N GLN A 102 95.02 19.14 66.58
CA GLN A 102 93.78 18.64 67.17
C GLN A 102 92.57 19.48 66.72
N GLN A 103 92.69 20.80 66.69
CA GLN A 103 91.66 21.69 66.15
C GLN A 103 91.39 21.42 64.66
N ALA A 104 92.43 21.26 63.85
CA ALA A 104 92.30 20.94 62.43
C ALA A 104 91.63 19.56 62.22
N GLN A 105 91.95 18.56 63.05
CA GLN A 105 91.31 17.24 63.01
C GLN A 105 89.82 17.32 63.36
N GLN A 106 89.44 18.10 64.37
CA GLN A 106 88.04 18.35 64.73
C GLN A 106 87.28 19.06 63.59
N GLN A 107 87.88 20.08 62.98
CA GLN A 107 87.31 20.78 61.83
C GLN A 107 87.11 19.82 60.64
N TRP A 108 88.09 18.96 60.34
CA TRP A 108 87.99 17.96 59.28
C TRP A 108 86.84 16.96 59.54
N GLN A 109 86.69 16.47 60.78
CA GLN A 109 85.57 15.60 61.16
C GLN A 109 84.21 16.29 61.00
N GLN A 110 84.09 17.56 61.39
CA GLN A 110 82.87 18.35 61.19
C GLN A 110 82.56 18.58 59.70
N LEU A 111 83.57 18.79 58.87
CA LEU A 111 83.41 18.95 57.43
C LEU A 111 82.96 17.64 56.75
N GLU A 112 83.52 16.49 57.14
CA GLU A 112 83.13 15.19 56.56
C GLU A 112 81.71 14.77 57.01
N GLN A 113 81.31 15.07 58.27
CA GLN A 113 79.92 14.94 58.73
C GLN A 113 78.96 15.86 57.94
N ARG A 114 79.37 17.11 57.68
CA ARG A 114 78.54 18.06 56.92
C ARG A 114 78.44 17.66 55.44
N LYS A 115 79.51 17.15 54.85
CA LYS A 115 79.55 16.62 53.48
C LYS A 115 78.61 15.42 53.34
N THR A 116 78.73 14.41 54.20
CA THR A 116 77.87 13.22 54.14
C THR A 116 76.38 13.56 54.38
N ALA A 117 76.06 14.51 55.26
CA ALA A 117 74.69 15.02 55.41
C ALA A 117 74.18 15.76 54.15
N LEU A 118 75.04 16.51 53.45
CA LEU A 118 74.70 17.15 52.17
C LEU A 118 74.53 16.12 51.04
N GLU A 119 75.36 15.08 50.98
CA GLU A 119 75.25 13.99 50.01
C GLU A 119 73.95 13.19 50.19
N GLN A 120 73.57 12.87 51.44
CA GLN A 120 72.27 12.27 51.76
C GLN A 120 71.10 13.18 51.38
N THR A 121 71.21 14.48 51.64
CA THR A 121 70.19 15.48 51.27
C THR A 121 70.03 15.59 49.75
N LEU A 122 71.14 15.64 49.01
CA LEU A 122 71.19 15.65 47.55
C LEU A 122 70.52 14.39 46.99
N HIS A 123 70.86 13.20 47.51
CA HIS A 123 70.28 11.94 47.06
C HIS A 123 68.76 11.88 47.33
N SER A 124 68.30 12.36 48.50
CA SER A 124 66.85 12.46 48.79
C SER A 124 66.12 13.43 47.86
N GLN A 125 66.74 14.56 47.49
CA GLN A 125 66.17 15.49 46.51
C GLN A 125 66.14 14.88 45.11
N GLN A 126 67.20 14.17 44.70
CA GLN A 126 67.29 13.52 43.40
C GLN A 126 66.24 12.41 43.25
N GLN A 127 66.05 11.56 44.27
CA GLN A 127 64.97 10.57 44.31
C GLN A 127 63.58 11.23 44.16
N LYS A 128 63.31 12.31 44.90
CA LYS A 128 62.03 13.06 44.81
C LYS A 128 61.79 13.63 43.41
N LEU A 129 62.83 14.14 42.75
CA LEU A 129 62.73 14.64 41.38
C LEU A 129 62.46 13.51 40.38
N THR A 130 63.07 12.33 40.54
CA THR A 130 62.75 11.14 39.73
C THR A 130 61.29 10.73 39.89
N THR A 131 60.80 10.57 41.12
CA THR A 131 59.39 10.18 41.37
C THR A 131 58.39 11.24 40.87
N GLN A 132 58.75 12.53 40.93
CA GLN A 132 57.94 13.58 40.31
C GLN A 132 57.93 13.48 38.78
N ALA A 133 59.07 13.21 38.14
CA ALA A 133 59.15 13.01 36.69
C ALA A 133 58.33 11.78 36.22
N GLU A 134 58.40 10.67 36.96
CA GLU A 134 57.57 9.47 36.74
C GLU A 134 56.07 9.79 36.86
N HIS A 135 55.67 10.55 37.88
CA HIS A 135 54.28 10.99 38.07
C HIS A 135 53.81 11.93 36.95
N PHE A 136 54.65 12.86 36.47
CA PHE A 136 54.32 13.70 35.32
C PHE A 136 54.21 12.90 34.02
N ALA A 137 55.07 11.90 33.80
CA ALA A 137 54.98 11.01 32.65
C ALA A 137 53.68 10.18 32.67
N SER A 138 53.27 9.68 33.85
CA SER A 138 52.00 8.98 34.04
C SER A 138 50.79 9.86 33.71
N LEU A 139 50.72 11.07 34.30
CA LEU A 139 49.66 12.05 33.98
C LEU A 139 49.62 12.44 32.50
N GLN A 140 50.78 12.51 31.84
CA GLN A 140 50.86 12.80 30.40
C GLN A 140 50.31 11.64 29.56
N GLN A 141 50.55 10.38 29.95
CA GLN A 141 49.96 9.21 29.31
C GLN A 141 48.44 9.16 29.52
N GLU A 142 47.96 9.36 30.75
CA GLU A 142 46.53 9.40 31.09
C GLU A 142 45.81 10.50 30.30
N ARG A 143 46.34 11.73 30.30
CA ARG A 143 45.81 12.83 29.48
C ARG A 143 45.75 12.47 27.99
N THR A 144 46.76 11.77 27.47
CA THR A 144 46.80 11.37 26.05
C THR A 144 45.75 10.31 25.75
N ALA A 145 45.52 9.35 26.65
CA ALA A 145 44.46 8.35 26.52
C ALA A 145 43.05 8.98 26.58
N LEU A 146 42.81 9.88 27.53
CA LEU A 146 41.55 10.64 27.62
C LEU A 146 41.32 11.51 26.37
N GLN A 147 42.37 12.13 25.84
CA GLN A 147 42.28 12.95 24.62
C GLN A 147 42.00 12.09 23.37
N GLN A 148 42.43 10.82 23.34
CA GLN A 148 42.03 9.86 22.30
C GLN A 148 40.58 9.38 22.47
N GLN A 149 40.14 9.11 23.70
CA GLN A 149 38.75 8.72 23.99
C GLN A 149 37.76 9.83 23.61
N LEU A 150 38.07 11.09 23.90
CA LEU A 150 37.26 12.24 23.47
C LEU A 150 37.09 12.28 21.95
N GLY A 151 38.19 12.14 21.18
CA GLY A 151 38.11 12.09 19.71
C GLY A 151 37.32 10.90 19.17
N GLN A 152 37.33 9.75 19.85
CA GLN A 152 36.48 8.61 19.51
C GLN A 152 34.99 8.91 19.78
N LEU A 153 34.66 9.55 20.91
CA LEU A 153 33.30 9.94 21.24
C LEU A 153 32.76 11.03 20.30
N GLU A 154 33.58 12.02 19.92
CA GLU A 154 33.24 13.01 18.88
C GLU A 154 32.95 12.34 17.52
N GLN A 155 33.73 11.33 17.13
CA GLN A 155 33.48 10.58 15.89
C GLN A 155 32.26 9.65 15.96
N GLN A 156 31.88 9.17 17.15
CA GLN A 156 30.63 8.44 17.35
C GLN A 156 29.42 9.41 17.30
N LEU A 157 29.55 10.59 17.92
CA LEU A 157 28.48 11.59 17.99
C LEU A 157 28.19 12.20 16.61
N SER A 158 29.20 12.46 15.78
CA SER A 158 29.00 12.86 14.37
C SER A 158 28.25 11.80 13.56
N LYS A 159 28.69 10.54 13.60
CA LYS A 159 27.99 9.42 12.93
C LYS A 159 26.55 9.25 13.41
N ALA A 160 26.28 9.37 14.71
CA ALA A 160 24.93 9.32 15.26
C ALA A 160 24.07 10.51 14.78
N THR A 161 24.67 11.70 14.61
CA THR A 161 24.00 12.90 14.08
C THR A 161 23.68 12.75 12.59
N GLU A 162 24.61 12.20 11.80
CA GLU A 162 24.40 11.85 10.39
C GLU A 162 23.27 10.82 10.22
N GLN A 163 23.27 9.76 11.03
CA GLN A 163 22.21 8.73 11.04
C GLN A 163 20.85 9.30 11.45
N LEU A 164 20.80 10.18 12.47
CA LEU A 164 19.57 10.85 12.88
C LEU A 164 19.02 11.75 11.75
N THR A 165 19.90 12.49 11.07
CA THR A 165 19.54 13.37 9.95
C THR A 165 19.00 12.57 8.76
N ALA A 166 19.65 11.45 8.42
CA ALA A 166 19.18 10.53 7.38
C ALA A 166 17.82 9.89 7.74
N SER A 167 17.62 9.51 9.00
CA SER A 167 16.36 8.97 9.50
C SER A 167 15.23 10.02 9.43
N GLN A 168 15.49 11.26 9.82
CA GLN A 168 14.53 12.37 9.69
C GLN A 168 14.14 12.63 8.23
N ALA A 169 15.10 12.59 7.30
CA ALA A 169 14.82 12.72 5.87
C ALA A 169 13.97 11.56 5.33
N ALA A 170 14.23 10.32 5.77
CA ALA A 170 13.43 9.15 5.40
C ALA A 170 11.99 9.24 5.93
N VAL A 171 11.80 9.70 7.18
CA VAL A 171 10.46 9.93 7.76
C VAL A 171 9.72 11.05 7.03
N ALA A 172 10.40 12.13 6.63
CA ALA A 172 9.81 13.20 5.83
C ALA A 172 9.34 12.70 4.45
N ALA A 173 10.14 11.87 3.78
CA ALA A 173 9.77 11.25 2.51
C ALA A 173 8.58 10.28 2.65
N ALA A 174 8.57 9.44 3.69
CA ALA A 174 7.46 8.53 3.96
C ALA A 174 6.15 9.28 4.26
N ASN A 175 6.22 10.40 5.00
CA ASN A 175 5.05 11.26 5.26
C ASN A 175 4.54 11.94 3.98
N ALA A 176 5.43 12.34 3.06
CA ALA A 176 5.02 12.87 1.76
C ALA A 176 4.27 11.82 0.93
N GLN A 177 4.84 10.61 0.81
CA GLN A 177 4.19 9.48 0.13
C GLN A 177 2.84 9.10 0.78
N ALA A 178 2.74 9.10 2.11
CA ALA A 178 1.48 8.87 2.81
C ALA A 178 0.43 9.94 2.49
N SER A 179 0.84 11.22 2.34
CA SER A 179 -0.04 12.30 1.92
C SER A 179 -0.49 12.16 0.45
N GLU A 180 0.41 11.77 -0.45
CA GLU A 180 0.09 11.48 -1.86
C GLU A 180 -0.92 10.32 -1.96
N HIS A 181 -0.67 9.22 -1.25
CA HIS A 181 -1.60 8.08 -1.17
C HIS A 181 -2.96 8.48 -0.57
N ALA A 182 -2.99 9.32 0.47
CA ALA A 182 -4.24 9.82 1.06
C ALA A 182 -5.05 10.67 0.05
N THR A 183 -4.39 11.55 -0.71
CA THR A 183 -5.07 12.32 -1.77
C THR A 183 -5.51 11.46 -2.96
N ALA A 184 -4.72 10.46 -3.35
CA ALA A 184 -5.11 9.50 -4.38
C ALA A 184 -6.34 8.68 -3.95
N LEU A 185 -6.36 8.19 -2.71
CA LEU A 185 -7.48 7.43 -2.15
C LEU A 185 -8.75 8.30 -2.02
N ALA A 186 -8.61 9.56 -1.58
CA ALA A 186 -9.72 10.51 -1.58
C ALA A 186 -10.27 10.77 -3.00
N SER A 187 -9.40 10.89 -4.02
CA SER A 187 -9.84 11.03 -5.41
C SER A 187 -10.57 9.78 -5.92
N LYS A 188 -10.15 8.58 -5.48
CA LYS A 188 -10.82 7.32 -5.82
C LYS A 188 -12.16 7.15 -5.12
N GLN A 189 -12.29 7.62 -3.88
CA GLN A 189 -13.58 7.66 -3.20
C GLN A 189 -14.55 8.63 -3.88
N ALA A 190 -14.07 9.81 -4.31
CA ALA A 190 -14.89 10.73 -5.09
C ALA A 190 -15.36 10.11 -6.42
N GLN A 191 -14.48 9.40 -7.14
CA GLN A 191 -14.85 8.66 -8.36
C GLN A 191 -15.87 7.55 -8.09
N LEU A 192 -15.74 6.80 -7.00
CA LEU A 192 -16.72 5.76 -6.62
C LEU A 192 -18.09 6.38 -6.36
N ASN A 193 -18.17 7.43 -5.52
CA ASN A 193 -19.42 8.12 -5.22
C ASN A 193 -20.11 8.66 -6.49
N ASP A 194 -19.34 9.21 -7.44
CA ASP A 194 -19.85 9.71 -8.72
C ASP A 194 -20.42 8.56 -9.59
N THR A 195 -19.73 7.41 -9.64
CA THR A 195 -20.27 6.22 -10.32
C THR A 195 -21.48 5.60 -9.62
N GLU A 196 -21.58 5.69 -8.28
CA GLU A 196 -22.76 5.25 -7.53
C GLU A 196 -23.98 6.14 -7.84
N GLN A 197 -23.80 7.45 -7.99
CA GLN A 197 -24.85 8.35 -8.45
C GLN A 197 -25.29 8.02 -9.88
N GLN A 198 -24.35 7.87 -10.83
CA GLN A 198 -24.66 7.52 -12.22
C GLN A 198 -25.41 6.17 -12.32
N LEU A 199 -25.02 5.17 -11.51
CA LEU A 199 -25.69 3.86 -11.46
C LEU A 199 -27.11 3.99 -10.88
N SER A 200 -27.31 4.81 -9.85
CA SER A 200 -28.64 5.11 -9.28
C SER A 200 -29.56 5.83 -10.28
N GLU A 201 -29.04 6.81 -11.02
CA GLU A 201 -29.78 7.50 -12.09
C GLU A 201 -30.17 6.53 -13.22
N LEU A 202 -29.24 5.69 -13.67
CA LEU A 202 -29.50 4.68 -14.70
C LEU A 202 -30.54 3.65 -14.24
N GLN A 203 -30.48 3.23 -12.97
CA GLN A 203 -31.47 2.33 -12.37
C GLN A 203 -32.86 2.98 -12.29
N GLN A 204 -32.94 4.28 -12.03
CA GLN A 204 -34.21 5.02 -12.06
C GLN A 204 -34.76 5.16 -13.49
N GLN A 205 -33.90 5.44 -14.48
CA GLN A 205 -34.29 5.47 -15.90
C GLN A 205 -34.81 4.10 -16.36
N TYR A 206 -34.16 3.01 -15.96
CA TYR A 206 -34.61 1.64 -16.26
C TYR A 206 -35.99 1.33 -15.67
N GLN A 207 -36.25 1.74 -14.43
CA GLN A 207 -37.59 1.62 -13.83
C GLN A 207 -38.66 2.44 -14.58
N GLN A 208 -38.33 3.64 -15.05
CA GLN A 208 -39.23 4.45 -15.88
C GLN A 208 -39.52 3.77 -17.24
N GLN A 209 -38.52 3.15 -17.87
CA GLN A 209 -38.71 2.38 -19.10
C GLN A 209 -39.59 1.14 -18.87
N GLN A 210 -39.41 0.40 -17.76
CA GLN A 210 -40.30 -0.72 -17.43
C GLN A 210 -41.76 -0.28 -17.22
N GLN A 211 -41.99 0.87 -16.57
CA GLN A 211 -43.34 1.44 -16.44
C GLN A 211 -43.94 1.85 -17.79
N LEU A 212 -43.13 2.39 -18.70
CA LEU A 212 -43.58 2.75 -20.05
C LEU A 212 -43.92 1.51 -20.90
N ILE A 213 -43.13 0.43 -20.78
CA ILE A 213 -43.40 -0.86 -21.44
C ILE A 213 -44.74 -1.43 -20.96
N ALA A 214 -44.97 -1.49 -19.64
CA ALA A 214 -46.25 -1.97 -19.09
C ALA A 214 -47.47 -1.15 -19.58
N GLN A 215 -47.32 0.17 -19.72
CA GLN A 215 -48.38 1.04 -20.30
C GLN A 215 -48.59 0.81 -21.80
N LEU A 216 -47.57 0.40 -22.54
CA LEU A 216 -47.69 0.01 -23.95
C LEU A 216 -48.36 -1.35 -24.10
N GLU A 217 -48.01 -2.32 -23.25
CA GLU A 217 -48.65 -3.64 -23.17
C GLU A 217 -50.16 -3.52 -22.83
N GLU A 218 -50.52 -2.71 -21.84
CA GLU A 218 -51.93 -2.43 -21.49
C GLU A 218 -52.69 -1.80 -22.67
N LYS A 219 -52.09 -0.83 -23.37
CA LYS A 219 -52.68 -0.23 -24.58
C LYS A 219 -52.80 -1.21 -25.73
N GLN A 220 -51.83 -2.10 -25.92
CA GLN A 220 -51.84 -3.12 -26.96
C GLN A 220 -52.94 -4.17 -26.69
N ALA A 221 -53.13 -4.58 -25.44
CA ALA A 221 -54.23 -5.45 -25.02
C ALA A 221 -55.60 -4.76 -25.24
N ALA A 222 -55.74 -3.48 -24.87
CA ALA A 222 -56.96 -2.71 -25.14
C ALA A 222 -57.24 -2.55 -26.65
N GLN A 223 -56.20 -2.39 -27.47
CA GLN A 223 -56.32 -2.33 -28.92
C GLN A 223 -56.71 -3.68 -29.54
N GLN A 224 -56.23 -4.80 -28.98
CA GLN A 224 -56.66 -6.15 -29.37
C GLN A 224 -58.15 -6.38 -29.04
N GLN A 225 -58.60 -6.01 -27.83
CA GLN A 225 -60.03 -6.08 -27.47
C GLN A 225 -60.91 -5.22 -28.39
N LEU A 226 -60.45 -4.03 -28.79
CA LEU A 226 -61.17 -3.20 -29.75
C LEU A 226 -61.22 -3.83 -31.16
N ALA A 227 -60.17 -4.54 -31.57
CA ALA A 227 -60.16 -5.29 -32.84
C ALA A 227 -61.12 -6.50 -32.81
N GLU A 228 -61.21 -7.22 -31.69
CA GLU A 228 -62.21 -8.28 -31.49
C GLU A 228 -63.65 -7.72 -31.48
N GLN A 229 -63.87 -6.56 -30.88
CA GLN A 229 -65.16 -5.85 -30.92
C GLN A 229 -65.54 -5.40 -32.34
N LEU A 230 -64.57 -4.94 -33.14
CA LEU A 230 -64.79 -4.61 -34.56
C LEU A 230 -65.08 -5.87 -35.40
N SER A 231 -64.36 -6.97 -35.18
CA SER A 231 -64.60 -8.25 -35.88
C SER A 231 -65.97 -8.85 -35.55
N THR A 232 -66.38 -8.80 -34.28
CA THR A 232 -67.72 -9.24 -33.85
C THR A 232 -68.83 -8.31 -34.34
N ALA A 233 -68.57 -7.00 -34.49
CA ALA A 233 -69.50 -6.08 -35.16
C ALA A 233 -69.60 -6.33 -36.67
N GLN A 234 -68.49 -6.63 -37.36
CA GLN A 234 -68.47 -6.96 -38.78
C GLN A 234 -69.25 -8.24 -39.09
N THR A 235 -69.02 -9.32 -38.33
CA THR A 235 -69.77 -10.58 -38.48
C THR A 235 -71.25 -10.42 -38.14
N GLN A 236 -71.61 -9.55 -37.18
CA GLN A 236 -73.02 -9.17 -36.95
C GLN A 236 -73.63 -8.42 -38.13
N LEU A 237 -72.88 -7.55 -38.82
CA LEU A 237 -73.33 -6.87 -40.03
C LEU A 237 -73.53 -7.85 -41.20
N GLU A 238 -72.61 -8.81 -41.43
CA GLU A 238 -72.79 -9.86 -42.46
C GLU A 238 -74.03 -10.72 -42.21
N VAL A 239 -74.31 -11.06 -40.94
CA VAL A 239 -75.54 -11.76 -40.53
C VAL A 239 -76.78 -10.91 -40.77
N LEU A 240 -76.73 -9.59 -40.52
CA LEU A 240 -77.83 -8.68 -40.83
C LEU A 240 -78.04 -8.50 -42.33
N GLU A 241 -76.99 -8.39 -43.14
CA GLU A 241 -77.09 -8.30 -44.60
C GLU A 241 -77.66 -9.59 -45.21
N THR A 242 -77.21 -10.77 -44.78
CA THR A 242 -77.78 -12.05 -45.24
C THR A 242 -79.23 -12.24 -44.79
N THR A 243 -79.58 -11.84 -43.57
CA THR A 243 -80.98 -11.83 -43.10
C THR A 243 -81.86 -10.88 -43.93
N LEU A 244 -81.36 -9.69 -44.25
CA LEU A 244 -82.06 -8.70 -45.07
C LEU A 244 -82.22 -9.19 -46.52
N GLN A 245 -81.22 -9.88 -47.06
CA GLN A 245 -81.28 -10.51 -48.38
C GLN A 245 -82.31 -11.67 -48.43
N GLN A 246 -82.37 -12.51 -47.40
CA GLN A 246 -83.41 -13.55 -47.25
C GLN A 246 -84.81 -12.94 -47.09
N THR A 247 -84.91 -11.81 -46.39
CA THR A 247 -86.19 -11.08 -46.23
C THR A 247 -86.66 -10.50 -47.57
N LYS A 248 -85.75 -10.00 -48.42
CA LYS A 248 -86.07 -9.54 -49.79
C LYS A 248 -86.58 -10.67 -50.67
N SER A 249 -85.92 -11.84 -50.67
CA SER A 249 -86.40 -12.98 -51.47
C SER A 249 -87.76 -13.47 -50.98
N ALA A 250 -87.97 -13.58 -49.66
CA ALA A 250 -89.27 -13.94 -49.10
C ALA A 250 -90.37 -12.92 -49.45
N GLN A 251 -90.06 -11.61 -49.47
CA GLN A 251 -90.98 -10.59 -49.94
C GLN A 251 -91.33 -10.80 -51.42
N GLN A 252 -90.33 -11.00 -52.29
CA GLN A 252 -90.51 -11.25 -53.72
C GLN A 252 -91.37 -12.51 -53.97
N ASP A 253 -91.18 -13.58 -53.20
CA ASP A 253 -92.02 -14.78 -53.25
C ASP A 253 -93.47 -14.48 -52.85
N THR A 254 -93.70 -13.66 -51.80
CA THR A 254 -95.06 -13.23 -51.43
C THR A 254 -95.71 -12.31 -52.45
N GLU A 255 -94.95 -11.46 -53.15
CA GLU A 255 -95.47 -10.62 -54.25
C GLU A 255 -95.85 -11.48 -55.47
N GLN A 256 -95.07 -12.51 -55.81
CA GLN A 256 -95.44 -13.49 -56.83
C GLN A 256 -96.71 -14.25 -56.42
N ALA A 257 -96.79 -14.76 -55.19
CA ALA A 257 -97.97 -15.45 -54.67
C ALA A 257 -99.23 -14.55 -54.66
N LEU A 258 -99.08 -13.26 -54.35
CA LEU A 258 -100.16 -12.28 -54.42
C LEU A 258 -100.65 -12.07 -55.86
N SER A 259 -99.74 -11.98 -56.83
CA SER A 259 -100.11 -11.87 -58.26
C SER A 259 -100.83 -13.13 -58.76
N ALA A 260 -100.40 -14.33 -58.33
CA ALA A 260 -101.06 -15.59 -58.65
C ALA A 260 -102.47 -15.66 -58.04
N ALA A 261 -102.64 -15.20 -56.79
CA ALA A 261 -103.94 -15.10 -56.14
C ALA A 261 -104.88 -14.09 -56.85
N GLN A 262 -104.36 -12.94 -57.30
CA GLN A 262 -105.13 -11.97 -58.09
C GLN A 262 -105.60 -12.56 -59.42
N ASN A 263 -104.74 -13.30 -60.13
CA ASN A 263 -105.10 -14.00 -61.36
C ASN A 263 -106.15 -15.10 -61.12
N ALA A 264 -106.04 -15.87 -60.04
CA ALA A 264 -107.04 -16.87 -59.67
C ALA A 264 -108.41 -16.25 -59.31
N VAL A 265 -108.42 -15.10 -58.63
CA VAL A 265 -109.66 -14.34 -58.36
C VAL A 265 -110.28 -13.81 -59.65
N ALA A 266 -109.47 -13.36 -60.62
CA ALA A 266 -109.97 -12.93 -61.93
C ALA A 266 -110.58 -14.09 -62.73
N GLN A 267 -109.96 -15.29 -62.70
CA GLN A 267 -110.53 -16.50 -63.30
C GLN A 267 -111.87 -16.89 -62.65
N TYR A 268 -111.94 -16.89 -61.32
CA TYR A 268 -113.19 -17.17 -60.60
C TYR A 268 -114.31 -16.16 -60.92
N GLN A 269 -113.97 -14.89 -61.18
CA GLN A 269 -114.93 -13.88 -61.64
C GLN A 269 -115.44 -14.16 -63.06
N GLN A 270 -114.62 -14.72 -63.96
CA GLN A 270 -115.07 -15.17 -65.27
C GLN A 270 -115.97 -16.41 -65.17
N GLU A 271 -115.64 -17.39 -64.31
CA GLU A 271 -116.51 -18.54 -64.05
C GLU A 271 -117.87 -18.13 -63.47
N GLN A 272 -117.91 -17.16 -62.56
CA GLN A 272 -119.14 -16.57 -62.03
C GLN A 272 -120.02 -15.93 -63.14
N GLN A 273 -119.40 -15.19 -64.08
CA GLN A 273 -120.12 -14.63 -65.22
C GLN A 273 -120.66 -15.73 -66.14
N HIS A 274 -119.82 -16.70 -66.50
CA HIS A 274 -120.21 -17.81 -67.38
C HIS A 274 -121.32 -18.70 -66.75
N PHE A 275 -121.33 -18.85 -65.43
CA PHE A 275 -122.40 -19.54 -64.70
C PHE A 275 -123.72 -18.72 -64.74
N SER A 276 -123.65 -17.40 -64.60
CA SER A 276 -124.82 -16.52 -64.73
C SER A 276 -125.42 -16.54 -66.14
N GLU A 277 -124.59 -16.64 -67.18
CA GLU A 277 -125.05 -16.79 -68.58
C GLU A 277 -125.73 -18.15 -68.80
N LEU A 278 -125.10 -19.23 -68.32
CA LEU A 278 -125.64 -20.59 -68.43
C LEU A 278 -126.97 -20.76 -67.66
N GLN A 279 -127.13 -20.06 -66.52
CA GLN A 279 -128.39 -20.05 -65.79
C GLN A 279 -129.49 -19.26 -66.53
N ALA A 280 -129.15 -18.19 -67.24
CA ALA A 280 -130.10 -17.49 -68.10
C ALA A 280 -130.55 -18.34 -69.30
N GLU A 281 -129.66 -19.15 -69.90
CA GLU A 281 -130.04 -20.14 -70.92
C GLU A 281 -130.98 -21.23 -70.36
N TYR A 282 -130.74 -21.69 -69.13
CA TYR A 282 -131.61 -22.66 -68.46
C TYR A 282 -133.03 -22.10 -68.23
N ASP A 283 -133.15 -20.88 -67.73
CA ASP A 283 -134.45 -20.22 -67.53
C ASP A 283 -135.18 -19.99 -68.87
N ALA A 284 -134.45 -19.62 -69.92
CA ALA A 284 -135.02 -19.49 -71.28
C ALA A 284 -135.53 -20.84 -71.84
N LEU A 285 -134.82 -21.94 -71.59
CA LEU A 285 -135.29 -23.29 -71.90
C LEU A 285 -136.54 -23.68 -71.10
N GLN A 286 -136.61 -23.29 -69.82
CA GLN A 286 -137.76 -23.58 -68.96
C GLN A 286 -139.02 -22.82 -69.38
N GLN A 287 -138.88 -21.55 -69.81
CA GLN A 287 -139.96 -20.78 -70.44
C GLN A 287 -140.42 -21.41 -71.77
N ARG A 288 -139.48 -21.87 -72.61
CA ARG A 288 -139.80 -22.50 -73.90
C ARG A 288 -140.55 -23.83 -73.73
N LEU A 289 -140.24 -24.59 -72.67
CA LEU A 289 -140.93 -25.83 -72.31
C LEU A 289 -142.36 -25.57 -71.81
N THR A 290 -142.57 -24.54 -70.99
CA THR A 290 -143.90 -24.18 -70.48
C THR A 290 -144.81 -23.61 -71.56
N GLU A 291 -144.28 -22.84 -72.52
CA GLU A 291 -145.06 -22.38 -73.68
C GLU A 291 -145.48 -23.56 -74.59
N GLN A 292 -144.62 -24.57 -74.79
CA GLN A 292 -145.02 -25.80 -75.49
C GLN A 292 -146.13 -26.57 -74.75
N GLN A 293 -146.04 -26.71 -73.42
CA GLN A 293 -147.10 -27.37 -72.64
C GLN A 293 -148.44 -26.63 -72.77
N ARG A 294 -148.42 -25.29 -72.80
CA ARG A 294 -149.61 -24.48 -73.04
C ARG A 294 -150.21 -24.72 -74.43
N GLN A 295 -149.41 -24.69 -75.49
CA GLN A 295 -149.86 -24.99 -76.85
C GLN A 295 -150.51 -26.39 -76.93
N HIS A 296 -149.91 -27.37 -76.24
CA HIS A 296 -150.45 -28.73 -76.14
C HIS A 296 -151.82 -28.79 -75.45
N PHE A 297 -152.06 -27.93 -74.45
CA PHE A 297 -153.34 -27.82 -73.74
C PHE A 297 -154.42 -27.13 -74.59
N GLU A 298 -154.08 -26.03 -75.27
CA GLU A 298 -155.00 -25.30 -76.16
C GLU A 298 -155.44 -26.17 -77.35
N MET A 299 -154.52 -26.92 -77.96
CA MET A 299 -154.86 -27.90 -79.02
C MET A 299 -155.75 -29.05 -78.49
N LYS A 300 -155.49 -29.55 -77.28
CA LYS A 300 -156.32 -30.61 -76.66
C LYS A 300 -157.76 -30.16 -76.38
N LYS A 301 -157.96 -28.85 -76.12
CA LYS A 301 -159.28 -28.24 -75.95
C LYS A 301 -160.06 -28.17 -77.28
N GLN A 302 -159.41 -27.77 -78.38
CA GLN A 302 -160.05 -27.71 -79.70
C GLN A 302 -160.58 -29.09 -80.14
N ILE A 303 -159.80 -30.16 -79.92
CA ILE A 303 -160.20 -31.54 -80.25
C ILE A 303 -161.46 -31.98 -79.48
N HIS A 304 -161.60 -31.60 -78.21
CA HIS A 304 -162.81 -31.91 -77.42
C HIS A 304 -164.04 -31.15 -77.91
N GLN A 305 -163.87 -29.93 -78.43
CA GLN A 305 -164.97 -29.11 -78.90
C GLN A 305 -165.52 -29.62 -80.25
N GLN A 306 -164.64 -30.01 -81.17
CA GLN A 306 -165.02 -30.66 -82.44
C GLN A 306 -165.76 -31.99 -82.26
N LEU A 307 -165.44 -32.74 -81.20
CA LEU A 307 -166.14 -34.00 -80.87
C LEU A 307 -167.57 -33.80 -80.36
N ALA A 308 -167.90 -32.66 -79.76
CA ALA A 308 -169.27 -32.34 -79.34
C ALA A 308 -170.15 -32.01 -80.54
N GLU A 309 -169.69 -31.10 -81.41
CA GLU A 309 -170.39 -30.62 -82.61
C GLU A 309 -170.72 -31.78 -83.57
N TYR A 310 -169.83 -32.78 -83.69
CA TYR A 310 -170.06 -33.99 -84.49
C TYR A 310 -171.22 -34.88 -84.01
N SER A 311 -171.52 -34.86 -82.70
CA SER A 311 -172.58 -35.70 -82.12
C SER A 311 -173.98 -35.14 -82.40
N GLU A 312 -174.12 -33.82 -82.49
CA GLU A 312 -175.39 -33.13 -82.71
C GLU A 312 -175.80 -33.20 -84.19
N GLN A 313 -174.84 -33.01 -85.11
CA GLN A 313 -175.08 -33.16 -86.57
C GLN A 313 -175.53 -34.56 -86.99
N CYS A 314 -175.19 -35.60 -86.22
CA CYS A 314 -175.66 -36.97 -86.47
C CYS A 314 -177.15 -37.19 -86.13
N ALA A 315 -177.77 -36.31 -85.34
CA ALA A 315 -179.18 -36.43 -84.97
C ALA A 315 -180.14 -35.93 -86.06
N GLU A 316 -179.79 -34.85 -86.77
CA GLU A 316 -180.65 -34.22 -87.77
C GLU A 316 -180.57 -34.92 -89.14
N LEU A 317 -179.36 -35.24 -89.60
CA LEU A 317 -179.07 -35.74 -90.97
C LEU A 317 -179.58 -37.15 -91.31
N SER A 318 -180.35 -37.80 -90.44
CA SER A 318 -181.08 -39.03 -90.76
C SER A 318 -182.61 -38.92 -90.65
N SER A 319 -183.14 -37.79 -90.16
CA SER A 319 -184.59 -37.52 -90.28
C SER A 319 -184.97 -37.14 -91.72
N GLU A 320 -184.06 -36.53 -92.47
CA GLU A 320 -184.32 -36.04 -93.83
C GLU A 320 -184.14 -37.12 -94.91
N ARG A 321 -183.25 -38.10 -94.67
CA ARG A 321 -182.84 -39.11 -95.66
C ARG A 321 -184.01 -39.94 -96.20
N ASP A 322 -184.94 -40.32 -95.33
CA ASP A 322 -186.05 -41.20 -95.70
C ASP A 322 -187.11 -40.47 -96.57
N THR A 323 -186.96 -39.16 -96.80
CA THR A 323 -187.82 -38.36 -97.71
C THR A 323 -187.30 -38.32 -99.16
N LEU A 324 -186.01 -38.58 -99.40
CA LEU A 324 -185.34 -38.37 -100.70
C LEU A 324 -185.11 -39.66 -101.51
N LEU A 325 -186.16 -40.47 -101.64
CA LEU A 325 -186.15 -41.74 -102.39
C LEU A 325 -186.25 -41.58 -103.93
N SER A 326 -186.51 -40.37 -104.44
CA SER A 326 -187.34 -40.22 -105.65
C SER A 326 -186.65 -39.73 -106.94
N GLN A 327 -185.43 -39.17 -106.91
CA GLN A 327 -184.80 -38.56 -108.10
C GLN A 327 -183.46 -39.17 -108.55
N ILE A 328 -183.55 -40.36 -109.12
CA ILE A 328 -182.86 -40.78 -110.36
C ILE A 328 -181.31 -40.85 -110.28
N ARG A 329 -180.72 -42.04 -110.09
CA ARG A 329 -180.44 -43.06 -111.13
C ARG A 329 -179.78 -42.55 -112.44
N ARG A 330 -178.45 -42.41 -112.45
CA ARG A 330 -177.49 -42.91 -113.48
C ARG A 330 -176.07 -42.58 -112.97
N GLN A 331 -175.21 -43.56 -112.70
CA GLN A 331 -174.31 -44.26 -113.64
C GLN A 331 -173.33 -43.29 -114.34
N LYS A 332 -172.01 -43.52 -114.38
CA LYS A 332 -171.24 -44.79 -114.24
C LYS A 332 -169.72 -44.57 -113.96
N THR A 333 -168.94 -45.66 -113.94
CA THR A 333 -167.50 -45.83 -114.33
C THR A 333 -166.30 -45.41 -113.44
N THR A 334 -165.61 -46.45 -112.90
CA THR A 334 -164.14 -46.80 -112.98
C THR A 334 -163.02 -46.14 -112.13
N ALA A 335 -161.92 -46.93 -111.94
CA ALA A 335 -160.60 -46.67 -111.28
C ALA A 335 -160.59 -46.68 -109.73
N GLU A 336 -159.70 -47.34 -108.96
CA GLU A 336 -158.44 -48.13 -109.18
C GLU A 336 -157.12 -47.29 -109.36
N PRO A 337 -155.88 -47.81 -109.13
CA PRO A 337 -155.20 -47.98 -107.81
C PRO A 337 -153.74 -47.39 -107.74
N SER A 338 -152.93 -47.75 -106.71
CA SER A 338 -151.44 -47.58 -106.59
C SER A 338 -150.90 -46.13 -106.42
N ALA A 339 -149.62 -45.82 -106.12
CA ALA A 339 -148.37 -46.56 -105.81
C ALA A 339 -147.64 -45.90 -104.58
N LEU A 340 -146.51 -46.29 -103.96
CA LEU A 340 -145.32 -47.15 -104.23
C LEU A 340 -144.14 -46.50 -105.01
N ALA A 341 -142.88 -46.72 -104.53
CA ALA A 341 -141.57 -46.12 -104.93
C ALA A 341 -141.43 -44.60 -104.64
N ASP A 342 -140.27 -43.97 -104.34
CA ASP A 342 -138.85 -44.36 -104.14
C ASP A 342 -138.32 -43.70 -102.82
N SER A 343 -137.20 -44.05 -102.16
CA SER A 343 -135.97 -44.80 -102.47
C SER A 343 -134.82 -44.04 -103.16
N ILE A 344 -134.17 -43.10 -102.45
CA ILE A 344 -132.69 -42.97 -102.24
C ILE A 344 -132.37 -41.62 -101.58
N GLN A 345 -131.95 -41.64 -100.30
CA GLN A 345 -130.81 -40.84 -99.77
C GLN A 345 -130.38 -41.16 -98.33
N LEU A 346 -131.00 -42.17 -97.70
CA LEU A 346 -130.68 -42.70 -96.35
C LEU A 346 -129.29 -43.40 -96.26
N GLN A 347 -128.30 -42.94 -97.03
CA GLN A 347 -126.95 -43.49 -97.09
C GLN A 347 -125.86 -42.44 -97.43
N GLN A 348 -126.18 -41.13 -97.40
CA GLN A 348 -125.19 -40.05 -97.66
C GLN A 348 -125.01 -39.09 -96.47
N GLU A 349 -126.08 -38.55 -95.87
CA GLU A 349 -125.93 -37.54 -94.80
C GLU A 349 -125.31 -38.10 -93.50
N LEU A 350 -125.57 -39.37 -93.16
CA LEU A 350 -124.88 -40.06 -92.06
C LEU A 350 -123.38 -40.32 -92.32
N LYS A 351 -122.87 -40.00 -93.52
CA LYS A 351 -121.43 -39.96 -93.81
C LYS A 351 -120.82 -38.57 -93.58
N GLN A 352 -121.64 -37.52 -93.62
CA GLN A 352 -121.21 -36.12 -93.50
C GLN A 352 -120.80 -35.77 -92.05
N LEU A 353 -121.37 -36.49 -91.08
CA LEU A 353 -121.05 -36.42 -89.64
C LEU A 353 -119.67 -37.01 -89.27
N GLN A 354 -118.96 -37.65 -90.21
CA GLN A 354 -117.60 -38.16 -90.00
C GLN A 354 -116.54 -37.41 -90.81
N GLN A 355 -116.94 -36.69 -91.88
CA GLN A 355 -116.02 -35.91 -92.72
C GLN A 355 -115.68 -34.52 -92.14
N GLN A 356 -116.63 -33.87 -91.43
CA GLN A 356 -116.41 -32.52 -90.88
C GLN A 356 -115.44 -32.45 -89.68
N HIS A 357 -115.04 -33.58 -89.08
CA HIS A 357 -113.99 -33.61 -88.06
C HIS A 357 -112.57 -33.83 -88.64
N GLN A 358 -112.45 -34.08 -89.95
CA GLN A 358 -111.17 -34.42 -90.59
C GLN A 358 -110.45 -33.20 -91.18
N ASP A 359 -111.19 -32.21 -91.69
CA ASP A 359 -110.66 -31.11 -92.53
C ASP A 359 -110.74 -29.70 -91.91
N LEU A 360 -110.74 -29.61 -90.56
CA LEU A 360 -110.23 -28.42 -89.84
C LEU A 360 -108.80 -28.66 -89.30
N LEU A 361 -108.14 -29.72 -89.76
CA LEU A 361 -106.78 -30.13 -89.37
C LEU A 361 -105.71 -29.82 -90.42
N GLN A 362 -106.06 -29.57 -91.70
CA GLN A 362 -105.04 -29.24 -92.72
C GLN A 362 -105.51 -28.41 -93.93
N GLN A 363 -105.82 -27.12 -93.71
CA GLN A 363 -105.46 -26.07 -94.67
C GLN A 363 -104.41 -25.19 -93.95
N LEU A 364 -103.12 -25.19 -94.27
CA LEU A 364 -102.41 -25.02 -95.56
C LEU A 364 -102.65 -23.61 -96.16
N ALA A 365 -101.64 -22.91 -96.69
CA ALA A 365 -100.34 -23.39 -97.21
C ALA A 365 -99.14 -22.58 -96.64
N MET A 366 -97.98 -23.20 -96.42
CA MET A 366 -96.75 -23.18 -97.26
C MET A 366 -96.04 -21.82 -97.44
N PRO A 367 -94.71 -21.80 -97.74
CA PRO A 367 -93.66 -22.83 -97.56
C PRO A 367 -92.63 -22.36 -96.50
N GLN A 368 -91.57 -23.08 -96.07
CA GLN A 368 -90.50 -23.76 -96.81
C GLN A 368 -89.85 -24.86 -95.91
N HIS A 369 -89.44 -26.00 -96.48
CA HIS A 369 -88.04 -26.45 -96.70
C HIS A 369 -87.04 -26.26 -95.53
N SER A 370 -86.10 -27.19 -95.28
CA SER A 370 -85.97 -28.63 -95.61
C SER A 370 -84.66 -29.17 -95.03
N ALA A 371 -84.66 -30.38 -94.46
CA ALA A 371 -83.46 -31.08 -93.97
C ALA A 371 -82.70 -30.28 -92.88
N ALA A 372 -81.58 -30.72 -92.28
CA ALA A 372 -80.86 -31.98 -92.41
C ALA A 372 -80.21 -32.38 -91.07
N GLU A 373 -79.50 -33.50 -91.10
CA GLU A 373 -78.59 -33.99 -90.06
C GLU A 373 -77.59 -32.94 -89.55
N GLN A 374 -77.76 -32.39 -88.33
CA GLN A 374 -76.71 -31.55 -87.71
C GLN A 374 -76.72 -31.38 -86.18
N ALA A 375 -77.60 -32.07 -85.44
CA ALA A 375 -77.69 -31.96 -83.97
C ALA A 375 -76.49 -32.52 -83.19
N THR A 376 -75.46 -33.06 -83.87
CA THR A 376 -74.21 -33.57 -83.29
C THR A 376 -73.07 -32.54 -83.30
N ALA A 377 -73.30 -31.33 -83.82
CA ALA A 377 -72.28 -30.29 -83.96
C ALA A 377 -72.22 -29.28 -82.78
N THR A 378 -73.35 -28.98 -82.13
CA THR A 378 -73.41 -27.97 -81.05
C THR A 378 -72.88 -28.48 -79.72
N GLU A 379 -73.21 -29.71 -79.33
CA GLU A 379 -72.68 -30.35 -78.12
C GLU A 379 -71.16 -30.53 -78.22
N ASN A 380 -70.64 -30.88 -79.41
CA ASN A 380 -69.21 -30.85 -79.69
C ASN A 380 -68.60 -29.45 -79.65
N LEU A 381 -69.28 -28.40 -80.12
CA LEU A 381 -68.74 -27.04 -80.05
C LEU A 381 -68.65 -26.53 -78.60
N GLN A 382 -69.62 -26.89 -77.75
CA GLN A 382 -69.63 -26.51 -76.34
C GLN A 382 -68.59 -27.32 -75.54
N LEU A 383 -68.48 -28.63 -75.73
CA LEU A 383 -67.41 -29.45 -75.17
C LEU A 383 -66.02 -29.06 -75.72
N GLN A 384 -65.93 -28.57 -76.96
CA GLN A 384 -64.67 -28.06 -77.53
C GLN A 384 -64.30 -26.68 -76.98
N GLN A 385 -65.27 -25.81 -76.68
CA GLN A 385 -65.04 -24.56 -75.94
C GLN A 385 -64.67 -24.83 -74.48
N GLU A 386 -65.28 -25.81 -73.82
CA GLU A 386 -64.96 -26.21 -72.45
C GLU A 386 -63.58 -26.89 -72.38
N LEU A 387 -63.23 -27.76 -73.33
CA LEU A 387 -61.86 -28.29 -73.48
C LEU A 387 -60.85 -27.20 -73.87
N GLN A 388 -61.23 -26.20 -74.65
CA GLN A 388 -60.35 -25.08 -74.99
C GLN A 388 -60.15 -24.13 -73.80
N GLN A 389 -61.16 -23.92 -72.96
CA GLN A 389 -61.02 -23.24 -71.68
C GLN A 389 -60.21 -24.05 -70.67
N LEU A 390 -60.38 -25.38 -70.57
CA LEU A 390 -59.51 -26.23 -69.75
C LEU A 390 -58.07 -26.29 -70.29
N GLN A 391 -57.87 -26.22 -71.61
CA GLN A 391 -56.53 -26.10 -72.20
C GLN A 391 -55.92 -24.72 -71.96
N GLN A 392 -56.69 -23.63 -72.04
CA GLN A 392 -56.19 -22.30 -71.67
C GLN A 392 -55.92 -22.19 -70.17
N GLN A 393 -56.75 -22.77 -69.29
CA GLN A 393 -56.44 -22.86 -67.87
C GLN A 393 -55.21 -23.75 -67.60
N HIS A 394 -55.04 -24.89 -68.27
CA HIS A 394 -53.80 -25.68 -68.17
C HIS A 394 -52.58 -24.95 -68.75
N GLN A 395 -52.75 -24.14 -69.80
CA GLN A 395 -51.66 -23.40 -70.43
C GLN A 395 -51.29 -22.16 -69.61
N ASP A 396 -52.24 -21.47 -68.98
CA ASP A 396 -52.00 -20.41 -68.00
C ASP A 396 -51.37 -20.98 -66.72
N LEU A 397 -51.83 -22.13 -66.19
CA LEU A 397 -51.14 -22.80 -65.08
C LEU A 397 -49.72 -23.22 -65.46
N LEU A 398 -49.51 -23.80 -66.65
CA LEU A 398 -48.18 -24.16 -67.13
C LEU A 398 -47.31 -22.92 -67.42
N GLN A 399 -47.89 -21.78 -67.79
CA GLN A 399 -47.15 -20.54 -68.05
C GLN A 399 -46.89 -19.72 -66.79
N GLN A 400 -47.72 -19.86 -65.75
CA GLN A 400 -47.38 -19.46 -64.37
C GLN A 400 -46.25 -20.34 -63.81
N LEU A 401 -46.29 -21.66 -64.03
CA LEU A 401 -45.21 -22.59 -63.63
C LEU A 401 -43.93 -22.48 -64.47
N ALA A 402 -44.00 -21.94 -65.69
CA ALA A 402 -42.86 -21.79 -66.61
C ALA A 402 -42.39 -20.33 -66.80
N SER A 403 -42.82 -19.39 -65.93
CA SER A 403 -42.33 -18.01 -65.92
C SER A 403 -41.02 -17.87 -65.10
N PRO A 404 -39.86 -17.64 -65.73
CA PRO A 404 -38.55 -17.71 -65.05
C PRO A 404 -38.19 -16.43 -64.26
N GLN A 405 -39.17 -15.80 -63.61
CA GLN A 405 -39.00 -14.56 -62.85
C GLN A 405 -39.57 -14.57 -61.42
N HIS A 406 -40.28 -15.62 -60.99
CA HIS A 406 -40.69 -15.78 -59.59
C HIS A 406 -40.10 -16.99 -58.87
N SER A 407 -39.86 -18.11 -59.56
CA SER A 407 -39.12 -19.25 -59.00
C SER A 407 -37.70 -18.86 -58.55
N ALA A 408 -37.04 -17.96 -59.28
CA ALA A 408 -35.75 -17.40 -58.87
C ALA A 408 -35.83 -16.59 -57.58
N THR A 409 -36.88 -15.78 -57.36
CA THR A 409 -37.03 -15.00 -56.12
C THR A 409 -37.55 -15.81 -54.95
N GLU A 410 -38.42 -16.81 -55.14
CA GLU A 410 -38.91 -17.63 -54.03
C GLU A 410 -37.92 -18.74 -53.64
N GLN A 411 -37.14 -19.28 -54.59
CA GLN A 411 -35.99 -20.10 -54.23
C GLN A 411 -34.81 -19.25 -53.74
N ALA A 412 -34.66 -17.99 -54.15
CA ALA A 412 -33.72 -17.08 -53.50
C ALA A 412 -34.16 -16.75 -52.07
N THR A 413 -35.41 -16.34 -51.81
CA THR A 413 -35.84 -16.03 -50.44
C THR A 413 -35.96 -17.26 -49.55
N GLN A 414 -36.32 -18.44 -50.07
CA GLN A 414 -36.21 -19.68 -49.29
C GLN A 414 -34.75 -20.15 -49.13
N SER A 415 -33.85 -19.89 -50.09
CA SER A 415 -32.42 -20.17 -49.92
C SER A 415 -31.73 -19.13 -49.04
N GLU A 416 -32.21 -17.89 -48.97
CA GLU A 416 -31.75 -16.82 -48.08
C GLU A 416 -32.33 -17.02 -46.68
N GLN A 417 -33.57 -17.48 -46.54
CA GLN A 417 -34.13 -17.90 -45.26
C GLN A 417 -33.47 -19.20 -44.78
N LEU A 418 -33.19 -20.18 -45.65
CA LEU A 418 -32.43 -21.35 -45.27
C LEU A 418 -30.94 -21.03 -45.03
N SER A 419 -30.32 -20.11 -45.77
CA SER A 419 -28.94 -19.69 -45.46
C SER A 419 -28.87 -18.77 -44.25
N ALA A 420 -29.89 -17.96 -43.98
CA ALA A 420 -30.00 -17.18 -42.76
C ALA A 420 -30.28 -18.09 -41.56
N LEU A 421 -31.22 -19.02 -41.62
CA LEU A 421 -31.43 -20.03 -40.58
C LEU A 421 -30.24 -20.97 -40.42
N THR A 422 -29.48 -21.25 -41.48
CA THR A 422 -28.22 -22.02 -41.39
C THR A 422 -27.09 -21.17 -40.81
N ALA A 423 -26.97 -19.89 -41.17
CA ALA A 423 -26.00 -18.96 -40.60
C ALA A 423 -26.33 -18.61 -39.14
N GLU A 424 -27.60 -18.45 -38.78
CA GLU A 424 -28.11 -18.22 -37.44
C GLU A 424 -28.01 -19.50 -36.59
N ARG A 425 -28.19 -20.69 -37.18
CA ARG A 425 -27.81 -21.97 -36.56
C ARG A 425 -26.31 -22.07 -36.35
N ASP A 426 -25.49 -21.70 -37.34
CA ASP A 426 -24.03 -21.84 -37.27
C ASP A 426 -23.39 -20.75 -36.40
N GLU A 427 -24.01 -19.58 -36.31
CA GLU A 427 -23.72 -18.53 -35.34
C GLU A 427 -24.21 -18.93 -33.94
N ALA A 428 -25.39 -19.53 -33.78
CA ALA A 428 -25.84 -20.10 -32.51
C ALA A 428 -24.97 -21.29 -32.06
N LEU A 429 -24.42 -22.08 -33.00
CA LEU A 429 -23.44 -23.14 -32.73
C LEU A 429 -22.05 -22.56 -32.44
N ALA A 430 -21.63 -21.48 -33.10
CA ALA A 430 -20.39 -20.77 -32.78
C ALA A 430 -20.48 -20.04 -31.43
N ILE A 431 -21.65 -19.51 -31.08
CA ILE A 431 -21.96 -18.96 -29.76
C ILE A 431 -22.04 -20.07 -28.72
N ASN A 432 -22.64 -21.24 -29.02
CA ASN A 432 -22.58 -22.40 -28.11
C ASN A 432 -21.15 -22.93 -27.94
N ALA A 433 -20.33 -22.94 -29.00
CA ALA A 433 -18.93 -23.33 -28.93
C ALA A 433 -18.11 -22.31 -28.13
N ALA A 434 -18.30 -21.01 -28.36
CA ALA A 434 -17.68 -19.95 -27.58
C ALA A 434 -18.17 -19.94 -26.13
N GLN A 435 -19.42 -20.29 -25.86
CA GLN A 435 -19.96 -20.49 -24.50
C GLN A 435 -19.45 -21.80 -23.88
N ALA A 436 -19.19 -22.85 -24.65
CA ALA A 436 -18.55 -24.07 -24.19
C ALA A 436 -17.07 -23.85 -23.86
N ASP A 437 -16.34 -23.06 -24.67
CA ASP A 437 -14.97 -22.64 -24.41
C ASP A 437 -14.90 -21.64 -23.24
N GLN A 438 -15.86 -20.72 -23.10
CA GLN A 438 -16.00 -19.88 -21.92
C GLN A 438 -16.36 -20.71 -20.68
N LEU A 439 -17.24 -21.71 -20.78
CA LEU A 439 -17.52 -22.64 -19.69
C LEU A 439 -16.31 -23.52 -19.38
N HIS A 440 -15.48 -23.87 -20.36
CA HIS A 440 -14.26 -24.63 -20.15
C HIS A 440 -13.18 -23.78 -19.47
N ASN A 441 -13.02 -22.51 -19.90
CA ASN A 441 -12.15 -21.54 -19.23
C ASN A 441 -12.64 -21.23 -17.82
N VAL A 442 -13.93 -20.99 -17.60
CA VAL A 442 -14.51 -20.77 -16.26
C VAL A 442 -14.43 -22.04 -15.40
N GLN A 443 -14.53 -23.25 -15.99
CA GLN A 443 -14.25 -24.50 -15.28
C GLN A 443 -12.77 -24.68 -14.96
N HIS A 444 -11.85 -24.21 -15.82
CA HIS A 444 -10.41 -24.21 -15.57
C HIS A 444 -10.07 -23.21 -14.46
N GLU A 445 -10.52 -21.96 -14.56
CA GLU A 445 -10.41 -20.92 -13.52
C GLU A 445 -11.03 -21.38 -12.20
N LEU A 446 -12.19 -22.05 -12.22
CA LEU A 446 -12.79 -22.63 -11.01
C LEU A 446 -12.00 -23.84 -10.49
N ALA A 447 -11.37 -24.66 -11.34
CA ALA A 447 -10.50 -25.75 -10.92
C ALA A 447 -9.18 -25.23 -10.31
N GLU A 448 -8.63 -24.16 -10.88
CA GLU A 448 -7.43 -23.45 -10.45
C GLU A 448 -7.67 -22.69 -9.14
N LEU A 449 -8.77 -21.94 -9.03
CA LEU A 449 -9.25 -21.34 -7.78
C LEU A 449 -9.54 -22.41 -6.72
N LYS A 450 -10.06 -23.59 -7.10
CA LYS A 450 -10.32 -24.72 -6.19
C LYS A 450 -9.06 -25.53 -5.84
N ALA A 451 -7.97 -25.37 -6.58
CA ALA A 451 -6.63 -25.82 -6.18
C ALA A 451 -6.00 -24.79 -5.22
N LEU A 452 -6.13 -23.49 -5.52
CA LEU A 452 -5.72 -22.39 -4.64
C LEU A 452 -6.45 -22.37 -3.28
N LEU A 453 -7.73 -22.76 -3.26
CA LEU A 453 -8.60 -22.85 -2.08
C LEU A 453 -8.64 -24.26 -1.45
N GLN A 454 -7.86 -25.23 -1.93
CA GLN A 454 -7.74 -26.52 -1.25
C GLN A 454 -7.00 -26.34 0.09
N PRO A 455 -7.50 -26.89 1.22
CA PRO A 455 -6.93 -26.64 2.55
C PRO A 455 -5.56 -27.30 2.79
N ASN A 456 -5.00 -27.99 1.79
CA ASN A 456 -3.67 -28.60 1.79
C ASN A 456 -2.81 -28.05 0.63
N ASN A 457 -2.88 -26.74 0.36
CA ASN A 457 -1.96 -26.10 -0.57
C ASN A 457 -0.63 -25.83 0.18
N PRO A 458 0.45 -26.63 -0.04
CA PRO A 458 1.62 -26.65 0.85
C PRO A 458 2.32 -25.29 0.87
N GLU A 459 2.39 -24.59 -0.27
CA GLU A 459 2.99 -23.26 -0.35
C GLU A 459 2.26 -22.22 0.49
N GLN A 460 0.94 -22.35 0.71
CA GLN A 460 0.23 -21.46 1.65
C GLN A 460 0.53 -21.81 3.11
N CYS A 461 0.71 -23.09 3.42
CA CYS A 461 1.16 -23.52 4.75
C CYS A 461 2.57 -22.98 5.04
N ASP A 462 3.50 -23.18 4.10
CA ASP A 462 4.88 -22.70 4.17
C ASP A 462 4.95 -21.16 4.23
N ASN A 463 4.15 -20.44 3.44
CA ASN A 463 4.09 -18.97 3.53
C ASN A 463 3.52 -18.51 4.88
N VAL A 464 2.50 -19.17 5.43
CA VAL A 464 1.97 -18.85 6.78
C VAL A 464 2.99 -19.19 7.88
N GLU A 465 3.76 -20.27 7.73
CA GLU A 465 4.84 -20.67 8.64
C GLU A 465 6.03 -19.68 8.57
N GLN A 466 6.44 -19.27 7.37
CA GLN A 466 7.45 -18.23 7.15
C GLN A 466 6.99 -16.86 7.69
N LEU A 467 5.73 -16.48 7.48
CA LEU A 467 5.16 -15.25 8.06
C LEU A 467 5.10 -15.33 9.59
N ARG A 468 4.76 -16.49 10.17
CA ARG A 468 4.84 -16.71 11.63
C ARG A 468 6.29 -16.61 12.14
N ALA A 469 7.25 -17.19 11.43
CA ALA A 469 8.67 -17.11 11.78
C ALA A 469 9.18 -15.65 11.70
N HIS A 470 8.83 -14.93 10.64
CA HIS A 470 9.17 -13.50 10.49
C HIS A 470 8.51 -12.63 11.56
N LEU A 471 7.24 -12.89 11.91
CA LEU A 471 6.53 -12.17 12.97
C LEU A 471 7.10 -12.51 14.37
N ALA A 472 7.56 -13.75 14.59
CA ALA A 472 8.31 -14.11 15.79
C ALA A 472 9.69 -13.42 15.87
N LEU A 473 10.40 -13.31 14.74
CA LEU A 473 11.69 -12.61 14.64
C LEU A 473 11.52 -11.10 14.86
N LEU A 474 10.48 -10.49 14.29
CA LEU A 474 10.08 -9.10 14.56
C LEU A 474 9.71 -8.88 16.04
N LYS A 475 8.96 -9.81 16.66
CA LYS A 475 8.68 -9.76 18.11
C LYS A 475 9.96 -9.85 18.94
N HIS A 476 10.92 -10.67 18.52
CA HIS A 476 12.22 -10.78 19.20
C HIS A 476 13.06 -9.50 19.04
N GLN A 477 13.14 -8.91 17.84
CA GLN A 477 13.78 -7.60 17.63
C GLN A 477 13.11 -6.49 18.43
N ASN A 478 11.77 -6.47 18.50
CA ASN A 478 11.04 -5.48 19.28
C ASN A 478 11.27 -5.68 20.80
N SER A 479 11.37 -6.94 21.26
CA SER A 479 11.78 -7.27 22.63
C SER A 479 13.19 -6.77 22.94
N ILE A 480 14.17 -7.02 22.06
CA ILE A 480 15.55 -6.51 22.19
C ILE A 480 15.57 -4.97 22.18
N THR A 481 14.79 -4.34 21.29
CA THR A 481 14.71 -2.88 21.20
C THR A 481 14.10 -2.27 22.47
N SER A 482 13.05 -2.89 23.02
CA SER A 482 12.43 -2.49 24.29
C SER A 482 13.39 -2.67 25.48
N GLN A 483 14.14 -3.78 25.51
CA GLN A 483 15.16 -4.01 26.53
C GLN A 483 16.28 -2.96 26.43
N HIS A 484 16.80 -2.70 25.23
CA HIS A 484 17.84 -1.69 25.03
C HIS A 484 17.34 -0.27 25.37
N GLN A 485 16.07 0.05 25.11
CA GLN A 485 15.46 1.30 25.59
C GLN A 485 15.30 1.34 27.12
N ALA A 486 15.12 0.22 27.80
CA ALA A 486 15.10 0.15 29.25
C ALA A 486 16.52 0.37 29.84
N GLU A 487 17.52 -0.31 29.28
CA GLU A 487 18.95 -0.14 29.60
C GLU A 487 19.39 1.32 29.43
N GLN A 488 19.08 1.94 28.27
CA GLN A 488 19.36 3.36 28.02
C GLN A 488 18.69 4.29 29.06
N ARG A 489 17.44 4.01 29.46
CA ARG A 489 16.75 4.79 30.51
C ARG A 489 17.43 4.63 31.87
N GLU A 490 17.94 3.44 32.17
CA GLU A 490 18.69 3.20 33.41
C GLU A 490 20.06 3.90 33.40
N THR A 491 20.82 3.84 32.30
CA THR A 491 22.08 4.60 32.16
C THR A 491 21.84 6.11 32.26
N ILE A 492 20.77 6.64 31.64
CA ILE A 492 20.37 8.05 31.78
C ILE A 492 19.98 8.39 33.22
N LYS A 493 19.37 7.46 33.97
CA LYS A 493 19.10 7.65 35.40
C LYS A 493 20.41 7.71 36.19
N GLN A 494 21.30 6.73 36.01
CA GLN A 494 22.60 6.65 36.69
C GLN A 494 23.44 7.91 36.45
N LEU A 495 23.58 8.36 35.21
CA LEU A 495 24.30 9.60 34.86
C LEU A 495 23.67 10.86 35.48
N ARG A 496 22.35 10.91 35.66
CA ARG A 496 21.67 12.01 36.37
C ARG A 496 21.92 11.97 37.89
N GLU A 497 22.03 10.76 38.44
CA GLU A 497 22.30 10.51 39.86
C GLU A 497 23.77 10.86 40.20
N GLU A 498 24.72 10.49 39.34
CA GLU A 498 26.13 10.94 39.39
C GLU A 498 26.25 12.47 39.25
N LEU A 499 25.56 13.08 38.28
CA LEU A 499 25.57 14.54 38.11
C LEU A 499 24.95 15.29 39.30
N ALA A 500 24.02 14.66 40.05
CA ALA A 500 23.52 15.22 41.30
C ALA A 500 24.58 15.14 42.40
N GLN A 501 25.20 13.97 42.61
CA GLN A 501 26.27 13.77 43.59
C GLN A 501 27.47 14.71 43.33
N GLN A 502 27.88 14.89 42.07
CA GLN A 502 28.95 15.83 41.71
C GLN A 502 28.60 17.29 42.05
N ARG A 503 27.33 17.70 41.88
CA ARG A 503 26.87 19.05 42.25
C ARG A 503 26.88 19.24 43.76
N GLU A 504 26.40 18.27 44.52
CA GLU A 504 26.43 18.30 45.99
C GLU A 504 27.87 18.34 46.52
N ALA A 505 28.76 17.51 45.99
CA ALA A 505 30.19 17.52 46.34
C ALA A 505 30.86 18.87 46.03
N VAL A 506 30.61 19.47 44.86
CA VAL A 506 31.11 20.82 44.52
C VAL A 506 30.54 21.89 45.44
N GLN A 507 29.26 21.81 45.80
CA GLN A 507 28.63 22.75 46.74
C GLN A 507 29.20 22.61 48.16
N GLN A 508 29.47 21.39 48.62
CA GLN A 508 30.13 21.15 49.90
C GLN A 508 31.57 21.69 49.90
N ILE A 509 32.37 21.43 48.86
CA ILE A 509 33.72 21.98 48.72
C ILE A 509 33.71 23.52 48.72
N GLN A 510 32.70 24.16 48.12
CA GLN A 510 32.54 25.62 48.19
C GLN A 510 32.23 26.12 49.61
N LEU A 511 31.37 25.43 50.36
CA LEU A 511 31.06 25.75 51.75
C LEU A 511 32.29 25.56 52.67
N GLU A 512 33.03 24.46 52.52
CA GLU A 512 34.27 24.21 53.26
C GLU A 512 35.34 25.26 52.92
N ARG A 513 35.52 25.59 51.65
CA ARG A 513 36.45 26.65 51.21
C ARG A 513 36.07 28.02 51.80
N PHE A 514 34.78 28.34 51.90
CA PHE A 514 34.31 29.56 52.56
C PHE A 514 34.62 29.55 54.07
N GLN A 515 34.40 28.43 54.76
CA GLN A 515 34.75 28.28 56.18
C GLN A 515 36.26 28.41 56.42
N PHE A 516 37.09 27.72 55.63
CA PHE A 516 38.56 27.86 55.71
C PHE A 516 39.03 29.28 55.42
N ASN A 517 38.44 29.98 54.44
CA ASN A 517 38.81 31.37 54.16
C ASN A 517 38.42 32.31 55.33
N LYS A 518 37.27 32.07 55.99
CA LYS A 518 36.88 32.80 57.20
C LYS A 518 37.85 32.55 58.36
N GLN A 519 38.25 31.30 58.61
CA GLN A 519 39.26 30.96 59.62
C GLN A 519 40.61 31.61 59.30
N LYS A 520 41.05 31.58 58.03
CA LYS A 520 42.28 32.23 57.57
C LYS A 520 42.30 33.72 57.90
N VAL A 521 41.23 34.45 57.59
CA VAL A 521 41.12 35.89 57.92
C VAL A 521 41.21 36.12 59.43
N GLN A 522 40.53 35.30 60.25
CA GLN A 522 40.62 35.40 61.71
C GLN A 522 42.04 35.13 62.25
N PHE A 523 42.79 34.19 61.66
CA PHE A 523 44.20 33.99 62.01
C PHE A 523 45.10 35.13 61.51
N GLU A 524 44.84 35.71 60.34
CA GLU A 524 45.57 36.89 59.85
C GLU A 524 45.32 38.11 60.75
N GLU A 525 44.10 38.33 61.22
CA GLU A 525 43.75 39.34 62.24
C GLU A 525 44.51 39.11 63.56
N GLN A 526 44.50 37.87 64.09
CA GLN A 526 45.22 37.52 65.32
C GLN A 526 46.74 37.72 65.18
N VAL A 527 47.33 37.28 64.06
CA VAL A 527 48.76 37.46 63.77
C VAL A 527 49.11 38.94 63.64
N ASN A 528 48.25 39.75 63.01
CA ASN A 528 48.47 41.19 62.89
C ASN A 528 48.30 41.92 64.24
N PHE A 529 47.37 41.48 65.11
CA PHE A 529 47.27 41.96 66.48
C PHE A 529 48.54 41.64 67.30
N VAL A 530 49.04 40.40 67.22
CA VAL A 530 50.29 40.00 67.90
C VAL A 530 51.50 40.77 67.37
N LYS A 531 51.61 40.98 66.05
CA LYS A 531 52.66 41.84 65.44
C LYS A 531 52.57 43.28 65.94
N SER A 532 51.38 43.87 65.97
CA SER A 532 51.18 45.24 66.45
C SER A 532 51.53 45.38 67.94
N ASN A 533 51.07 44.45 68.78
CA ASN A 533 51.30 44.48 70.22
C ASN A 533 52.78 44.22 70.57
N SER A 534 53.44 43.28 69.89
CA SER A 534 54.88 43.03 70.05
C SER A 534 55.72 44.22 69.55
N ALA A 535 55.40 44.83 68.41
CA ALA A 535 56.05 46.06 67.94
C ALA A 535 55.90 47.21 68.95
N ALA A 536 54.68 47.49 69.44
CA ALA A 536 54.42 48.50 70.47
C ALA A 536 55.01 48.17 71.86
N THR A 537 55.43 46.93 72.08
CA THR A 537 56.17 46.50 73.29
C THR A 537 57.67 46.68 73.10
N ILE A 538 58.22 46.28 71.94
CA ILE A 538 59.61 46.54 71.54
C ILE A 538 59.88 48.04 71.54
N GLU A 539 59.00 48.87 70.97
CA GLU A 539 59.15 50.32 70.96
C GLU A 539 59.21 50.91 72.38
N ARG A 540 58.33 50.46 73.30
CA ARG A 540 58.38 50.88 74.71
C ARG A 540 59.67 50.43 75.40
N LEU A 541 60.13 49.20 75.17
CA LEU A 541 61.40 48.71 75.71
C LEU A 541 62.62 49.47 75.16
N THR A 542 62.61 49.83 73.88
CA THR A 542 63.64 50.67 73.25
C THR A 542 63.66 52.07 73.87
N ARG A 543 62.50 52.74 73.98
CA ARG A 543 62.40 54.06 74.65
C ARG A 543 62.85 54.02 76.11
N TYR A 544 62.52 52.96 76.86
CA TYR A 544 63.01 52.78 78.23
C TYR A 544 64.53 52.54 78.30
N ARG A 545 65.09 51.78 77.35
CA ARG A 545 66.54 51.60 77.22
C ARG A 545 67.24 52.93 76.94
N GLU A 546 66.73 53.71 75.98
CA GLU A 546 67.26 55.03 75.63
C GLU A 546 67.27 55.97 76.86
N GLN A 547 66.15 56.10 77.56
CA GLN A 547 66.05 56.88 78.80
C GLN A 547 66.99 56.37 79.92
N ALA A 548 67.23 55.07 80.01
CA ALA A 548 68.18 54.50 80.95
C ALA A 548 69.62 54.84 80.57
N GLN A 549 69.98 54.76 79.28
CA GLN A 549 71.30 55.15 78.77
C GLN A 549 71.56 56.65 78.93
N GLU A 550 70.57 57.52 78.69
CA GLU A 550 70.67 58.95 78.97
C GLU A 550 70.91 59.23 80.46
N ARG A 551 70.21 58.54 81.37
CA ARG A 551 70.41 58.68 82.82
C ARG A 551 71.79 58.20 83.26
N ILE A 552 72.30 57.10 82.68
CA ILE A 552 73.66 56.62 82.92
C ILE A 552 74.67 57.69 82.49
N ALA A 553 74.57 58.21 81.26
CA ALA A 553 75.46 59.26 80.77
C ALA A 553 75.39 60.58 81.59
N GLN A 554 74.22 60.93 82.15
CA GLN A 554 74.07 62.05 83.07
C GLN A 554 74.73 61.80 84.44
N LEU A 555 74.68 60.56 84.95
CA LEU A 555 75.35 60.17 86.19
C LEU A 555 76.87 60.07 86.00
N GLU A 556 77.34 59.57 84.86
CA GLU A 556 78.75 59.52 84.49
C GLU A 556 79.37 60.92 84.44
N ARG A 557 78.68 61.90 83.81
CA ARG A 557 79.11 63.31 83.86
C ARG A 557 79.18 63.85 85.28
N LYS A 558 78.14 63.61 86.10
CA LYS A 558 78.14 64.07 87.51
C LYS A 558 79.25 63.42 88.36
N LEU A 559 79.63 62.18 88.05
CA LEU A 559 80.76 61.51 88.71
C LEU A 559 82.12 62.08 88.24
N GLN A 560 82.23 62.53 86.98
CA GLN A 560 83.39 63.27 86.49
C GLN A 560 83.46 64.68 87.12
N GLU A 561 82.33 65.38 87.23
CA GLU A 561 82.20 66.72 87.84
C GLU A 561 82.49 66.71 89.35
N CYS A 562 82.09 65.65 90.07
CA CYS A 562 82.40 65.45 91.50
C CYS A 562 83.74 64.73 91.77
N GLY A 563 84.55 64.47 90.73
CA GLY A 563 85.78 63.69 90.80
C GLY A 563 87.08 64.50 90.92
N CYS A 564 87.00 65.78 91.32
CA CYS A 564 88.10 66.73 91.44
C CYS A 564 88.18 67.33 92.86
#